data_AF-A0A842V3D1-F1
#
_entry.id   AF-A0A842V3D1-F1
#
_cell.length_a   1.000
_cell.length_b   1.000
_cell.length_c   1.000
_cell.angle_alpha   90.00
_cell.angle_beta   90.00
_cell.angle_gamma   90.00
#
_symmetry.space_group_name_H-M   'P 1'
#
loop_
_entity.id
_entity.type
_entity.pdbx_description
1 polymer ?
#
loop_
_entity_poly.entity_id
_entity_poly.type
_entity_poly.pdbx_seq_one_letter_code
_entity_poly.pdbx_strand_id
1 'polypeptide(L)'
;MALYMCPECGDESKEPGRCPGCDKLREVKHVTKPFGPLMAEHRVIEKGVAMLAKEAQRLQENKDIDNVFIVKIIDFFRIYADKCHHGKEEDILFARLKDKDIPKDREDMMNGLIDDHKKARQLIGELEKAGQKNDADTAAGMMKELSELYPDHIDREDNHFFIPVMDHFTDDEKYCMIEEFNDFDRKQIHDKYRQVAEDMEKEMSDKA
;
A
#
# COMPACT_ATOMS: atom_id res chain seq x y z
N MET A 1 -38.78 -21.65 -24.34
CA MET A 1 -37.69 -20.80 -23.80
C MET A 1 -37.06 -21.55 -22.65
N ALA A 2 -35.74 -21.73 -22.63
CA ALA A 2 -35.05 -22.29 -21.47
C ALA A 2 -35.18 -21.28 -20.32
N LEU A 3 -35.59 -21.75 -19.15
CA LEU A 3 -35.59 -20.97 -17.92
C LEU A 3 -34.27 -21.26 -17.19
N TYR A 4 -33.57 -20.22 -16.76
CA TYR A 4 -32.32 -20.31 -16.01
C TYR A 4 -32.63 -20.07 -14.53
N MET A 5 -32.22 -20.99 -13.67
CA MET A 5 -32.48 -20.90 -12.23
C MET A 5 -31.32 -20.19 -11.54
N CYS A 6 -31.61 -19.13 -10.79
CA CYS A 6 -30.61 -18.36 -10.05
C CYS A 6 -30.05 -19.18 -8.87
N PRO A 7 -28.72 -19.38 -8.76
CA PRO A 7 -28.13 -20.19 -7.69
C PRO A 7 -28.23 -19.55 -6.30
N GLU A 8 -28.49 -18.25 -6.21
CA GLU A 8 -28.55 -17.52 -4.94
C GLU A 8 -29.95 -17.51 -4.30
N CYS A 9 -31.01 -17.34 -5.10
CA CYS A 9 -32.37 -17.19 -4.60
C CYS A 9 -33.35 -18.26 -5.10
N GLY A 10 -32.97 -19.06 -6.10
CA GLY A 10 -33.82 -20.13 -6.64
C GLY A 10 -34.89 -19.69 -7.64
N ASP A 11 -35.02 -18.39 -7.92
CA ASP A 11 -36.01 -17.89 -8.89
C ASP A 11 -35.59 -18.18 -10.35
N GLU A 12 -36.59 -18.42 -11.20
CA GLU A 12 -36.42 -18.71 -12.62
C GLU A 12 -36.45 -17.44 -13.49
N SER A 13 -35.51 -17.31 -14.41
CA SER A 13 -35.45 -16.19 -15.37
C SER A 13 -35.43 -16.66 -16.82
N LYS A 14 -35.90 -15.79 -17.73
CA LYS A 14 -35.86 -16.02 -19.18
C LYS A 14 -34.56 -15.56 -19.85
N GLU A 15 -33.69 -14.86 -19.11
CA GLU A 15 -32.41 -14.33 -19.57
C GLU A 15 -31.28 -14.79 -18.63
N PRO A 16 -30.20 -15.42 -19.14
CA PRO A 16 -29.08 -15.85 -18.30
C PRO A 16 -28.44 -14.64 -17.62
N GLY A 17 -28.33 -14.67 -16.28
CA GLY A 17 -27.71 -13.61 -15.48
C GLY A 17 -28.65 -12.49 -15.00
N ARG A 18 -29.96 -12.56 -15.26
CA ARG A 18 -30.94 -11.55 -14.81
C ARG A 18 -31.98 -12.17 -13.88
N CYS A 19 -31.92 -11.90 -12.58
CA CYS A 19 -32.96 -12.31 -11.64
C CYS A 19 -33.68 -11.08 -11.05
N PRO A 20 -35.00 -10.91 -11.28
CA PRO A 20 -35.79 -9.79 -10.74
C PRO A 20 -35.81 -9.72 -9.21
N GLY A 21 -35.62 -10.85 -8.52
CA GLY A 21 -35.58 -10.93 -7.05
C GLY A 21 -34.21 -10.60 -6.44
N CYS A 22 -33.12 -10.67 -7.23
CA CYS A 22 -31.75 -10.39 -6.80
C CYS A 22 -31.28 -8.96 -7.15
N ASP A 23 -32.16 -8.12 -7.71
CA ASP A 23 -31.89 -6.71 -8.07
C ASP A 23 -31.53 -5.82 -6.85
N LYS A 24 -31.52 -6.41 -5.64
CA LYS A 24 -31.11 -5.76 -4.38
C LYS A 24 -29.62 -5.40 -4.29
N LEU A 25 -28.78 -5.80 -5.24
CA LEU A 25 -27.40 -5.30 -5.32
C LEU A 25 -27.28 -3.93 -6.01
N ARG A 26 -28.38 -3.37 -6.54
CA ARG A 26 -28.42 -2.02 -7.12
C ARG A 26 -28.91 -0.92 -6.18
N GLU A 27 -29.31 -1.25 -4.95
CA GLU A 27 -29.72 -0.24 -3.97
C GLU A 27 -28.50 0.33 -3.24
N VAL A 28 -27.94 1.39 -3.81
CA VAL A 28 -27.13 2.42 -3.16
C VAL A 28 -26.00 1.88 -2.29
N LYS A 29 -25.06 1.14 -2.90
CA LYS A 29 -23.71 1.07 -2.34
C LYS A 29 -23.18 2.51 -2.37
N HIS A 30 -22.97 3.13 -1.22
CA HIS A 30 -22.02 4.24 -1.13
C HIS A 30 -20.72 3.69 -1.72
N VAL A 31 -20.45 4.00 -2.98
CA VAL A 31 -19.28 3.49 -3.69
C VAL A 31 -18.08 4.17 -3.03
N THR A 32 -17.53 3.52 -2.01
CA THR A 32 -16.18 3.82 -1.54
C THR A 32 -15.31 3.74 -2.77
N LYS A 33 -14.77 4.88 -3.20
CA LYS A 33 -13.87 4.89 -4.36
C LYS A 33 -12.57 4.17 -3.94
N PRO A 34 -11.87 3.48 -4.86
CA PRO A 34 -10.64 2.76 -4.52
C PRO A 34 -9.58 3.59 -3.80
N PHE A 35 -9.53 4.91 -4.04
CA PHE A 35 -8.62 5.79 -3.32
C PHE A 35 -8.92 5.95 -1.83
N GLY A 36 -10.16 5.71 -1.38
CA GLY A 36 -10.56 5.92 0.01
C GLY A 36 -9.71 5.13 1.02
N PRO A 37 -9.58 3.79 0.86
CA PRO A 37 -8.66 2.98 1.66
C PRO A 37 -7.20 3.45 1.63
N LEU A 38 -6.66 3.78 0.45
CA LEU A 38 -5.26 4.26 0.30
C LEU A 38 -5.03 5.57 1.07
N MET A 39 -5.93 6.54 0.92
CA MET A 39 -5.86 7.81 1.67
C MET A 39 -5.99 7.60 3.19
N ALA A 40 -6.75 6.60 3.63
CA ALA A 40 -6.86 6.27 5.06
C ALA A 40 -5.56 5.67 5.60
N GLU A 41 -4.87 4.85 4.81
CA GLU A 41 -3.55 4.31 5.13
C GLU A 41 -2.49 5.40 5.19
N HIS A 42 -2.54 6.41 4.31
CA HIS A 42 -1.70 7.59 4.39
C HIS A 42 -1.76 8.28 5.75
N ARG A 43 -2.95 8.40 6.35
CA ARG A 43 -3.09 9.01 7.69
C ARG A 43 -2.36 8.23 8.79
N VAL A 44 -2.10 6.94 8.58
CA VAL A 44 -1.29 6.12 9.49
C VAL A 44 0.19 6.26 9.14
N ILE A 45 0.55 6.27 7.86
CA ILE A 45 1.93 6.49 7.37
C ILE A 45 2.47 7.83 7.85
N GLU A 46 1.68 8.91 7.77
CA GLU A 46 2.03 10.24 8.28
C GLU A 46 2.43 10.24 9.75
N LYS A 47 1.82 9.38 10.58
CA LYS A 47 2.21 9.26 12.00
C LYS A 47 3.60 8.65 12.13
N GLY A 48 3.92 7.63 11.33
CA GLY A 48 5.25 7.04 11.27
C GLY A 48 6.31 8.05 10.77
N VAL A 49 5.98 8.81 9.73
CA VAL A 49 6.80 9.90 9.18
C VAL A 49 7.09 10.97 10.24
N ALA A 50 6.07 11.38 11.02
CA ALA A 50 6.26 12.32 12.12
C ALA A 50 7.19 11.77 13.21
N MET A 51 7.21 10.46 13.44
CA MET A 51 8.15 9.84 14.39
C MET A 51 9.57 9.81 13.84
N LEU A 52 9.77 9.55 12.54
CA LEU A 52 11.08 9.65 11.89
C LEU A 52 11.68 11.06 12.05
N ALA A 53 10.89 12.11 11.80
CA ALA A 53 11.34 13.49 11.94
C ALA A 53 11.82 13.81 13.37
N LYS A 54 11.04 13.39 14.38
CA LYS A 54 11.39 13.58 15.80
C LYS A 54 12.64 12.81 16.19
N GLU A 55 12.74 11.56 15.75
CA GLU A 55 13.89 10.73 16.07
C GLU A 55 15.15 11.23 15.38
N ALA A 56 15.06 11.67 14.12
CA ALA A 56 16.18 12.29 13.41
C ALA A 56 16.74 13.48 14.17
N GLN A 57 15.88 14.36 14.69
CA GLN A 57 16.29 15.50 15.52
C GLN A 57 16.95 15.03 16.83
N ARG A 58 16.31 14.11 17.57
CA ARG A 58 16.85 13.56 18.82
C ARG A 58 18.25 12.99 18.59
N LEU A 59 18.40 12.19 17.54
CA LEU A 59 19.64 11.49 17.22
C LEU A 59 20.74 12.45 16.77
N GLN A 60 20.40 13.56 16.11
CA GLN A 60 21.36 14.63 15.81
C GLN A 60 21.92 15.29 17.09
N GLU A 61 21.08 15.45 18.11
CA GLU A 61 21.45 16.12 19.37
C GLU A 61 22.28 15.23 20.30
N ASN A 62 21.90 13.96 20.46
CA ASN A 62 22.48 13.08 21.49
C ASN A 62 23.32 11.91 20.96
N LYS A 63 23.26 11.62 19.65
CA LYS A 63 23.97 10.51 18.98
C LYS A 63 23.71 9.11 19.56
N ASP A 64 22.67 8.96 20.37
CA ASP A 64 22.36 7.72 21.07
C ASP A 64 21.25 6.96 20.35
N ILE A 65 21.60 5.86 19.66
CA ILE A 65 20.65 5.08 18.86
C ILE A 65 19.70 4.29 19.75
N ASP A 66 18.40 4.51 19.57
CA ASP A 66 17.37 3.62 20.07
C ASP A 66 17.15 2.49 19.05
N ASN A 67 17.85 1.37 19.27
CA ASN A 67 17.72 0.18 18.41
C ASN A 67 16.29 -0.40 18.40
N VAL A 68 15.54 -0.25 19.51
CA VAL A 68 14.15 -0.73 19.58
C VAL A 68 13.26 0.14 18.69
N PHE A 69 13.48 1.46 18.69
CA PHE A 69 12.81 2.36 17.76
C PHE A 69 13.15 2.02 16.31
N ILE A 70 14.45 1.85 15.97
CA ILE A 70 14.89 1.53 14.61
C ILE A 70 14.22 0.27 14.08
N VAL A 71 14.21 -0.81 14.88
CA VAL A 71 13.57 -2.08 14.47
C VAL A 71 12.07 -1.88 14.22
N LYS A 72 11.38 -1.15 15.10
CA LYS A 72 9.94 -0.91 14.97
C LYS A 72 9.59 -0.05 13.75
N ILE A 73 10.35 1.02 13.51
CA ILE A 73 10.07 1.94 12.41
C ILE A 73 10.38 1.28 11.07
N ILE A 74 11.45 0.48 10.98
CA ILE A 74 11.76 -0.32 9.79
C ILE A 74 10.66 -1.35 9.52
N ASP A 75 10.18 -2.09 10.53
CA ASP A 75 9.06 -3.02 10.36
C ASP A 75 7.80 -2.29 9.88
N PHE A 76 7.48 -1.14 10.47
CA PHE A 76 6.34 -0.32 10.05
C PHE A 76 6.43 0.08 8.57
N PHE A 77 7.56 0.62 8.12
CA PHE A 77 7.70 1.04 6.73
C PHE A 77 7.80 -0.14 5.75
N ARG A 78 8.45 -1.25 6.12
CA ARG A 78 8.53 -2.44 5.24
C ARG A 78 7.20 -3.15 5.10
N ILE A 79 6.45 -3.28 6.18
CA ILE A 79 5.22 -4.07 6.19
C ILE A 79 4.02 -3.21 5.84
N TYR A 80 3.85 -2.07 6.51
CA TYR A 80 2.65 -1.27 6.37
C TYR A 80 2.74 -0.29 5.20
N ALA A 81 3.77 0.57 5.15
CA ALA A 81 3.90 1.52 4.05
C ALA A 81 4.20 0.81 2.72
N ASP A 82 5.15 -0.12 2.72
CA ASP A 82 5.59 -0.77 1.48
C ASP A 82 4.71 -1.97 1.08
N LYS A 83 4.82 -3.10 1.78
CA LYS A 83 4.12 -4.33 1.36
C LYS A 83 2.60 -4.20 1.34
N CYS A 84 2.01 -3.44 2.25
CA CYS A 84 0.55 -3.27 2.33
C CYS A 84 0.06 -2.14 1.42
N HIS A 85 0.59 -0.93 1.58
CA HIS A 85 0.07 0.24 0.89
C HIS A 85 0.66 0.40 -0.53
N HIS A 86 1.98 0.57 -0.70
CA HIS A 86 2.60 0.63 -2.03
C HIS A 86 2.35 -0.64 -2.86
N GLY A 87 2.22 -1.80 -2.20
CA GLY A 87 1.85 -3.06 -2.86
C GLY A 87 0.48 -2.97 -3.58
N LYS A 88 -0.53 -2.37 -2.95
CA LYS A 88 -1.83 -2.13 -3.61
C LYS A 88 -1.71 -1.17 -4.79
N GLU A 89 -0.86 -0.17 -4.65
CA GLU A 89 -0.63 0.79 -5.72
C GLU A 89 0.08 0.14 -6.89
N GLU A 90 1.26 -0.44 -6.68
CA GLU A 90 2.09 -1.00 -7.74
C GLU A 90 1.47 -2.25 -8.38
N ASP A 91 0.98 -3.20 -7.56
CA ASP A 91 0.55 -4.51 -8.03
C ASP A 91 -0.89 -4.53 -8.54
N ILE A 92 -1.71 -3.54 -8.17
CA ILE A 92 -3.13 -3.49 -8.54
C ILE A 92 -3.46 -2.20 -9.28
N LEU A 93 -3.36 -1.02 -8.65
CA LEU A 93 -3.81 0.24 -9.27
C LEU A 93 -2.96 0.62 -10.50
N PHE A 94 -1.65 0.76 -10.32
CA PHE A 94 -0.70 1.15 -11.36
C PHE A 94 -0.56 0.05 -12.41
N ALA A 95 -0.60 -1.22 -12.01
CA ALA A 95 -0.65 -2.35 -12.94
C ALA A 95 -1.85 -2.22 -13.90
N ARG A 96 -3.05 -1.95 -13.38
CA ARG A 96 -4.25 -1.76 -14.21
C ARG A 96 -4.20 -0.47 -15.04
N LEU A 97 -3.58 0.60 -14.54
CA LEU A 97 -3.42 1.85 -15.28
C LEU A 97 -2.51 1.71 -16.51
N LYS A 98 -1.54 0.79 -16.49
CA LYS A 98 -0.69 0.51 -17.67
C LYS A 98 -1.48 0.01 -18.88
N ASP A 99 -2.64 -0.61 -18.66
CA ASP A 99 -3.53 -1.10 -19.71
C ASP A 99 -4.58 -0.04 -20.14
N LYS A 100 -4.52 1.18 -19.58
CA LYS A 100 -5.43 2.29 -19.88
C LYS A 100 -4.77 3.34 -20.75
N ASP A 101 -5.58 4.00 -21.58
CA ASP A 101 -5.16 5.22 -22.28
C ASP A 101 -5.25 6.40 -21.31
N ILE A 102 -4.16 6.68 -20.61
CA ILE A 102 -4.03 7.81 -19.68
C ILE A 102 -3.17 8.92 -20.30
N PRO A 103 -3.47 10.20 -19.98
CA PRO A 103 -2.64 11.32 -20.40
C PRO A 103 -1.17 11.16 -19.99
N LYS A 104 -0.26 11.65 -20.84
CA LYS A 104 1.20 11.51 -20.62
C LYS A 104 1.67 12.09 -19.28
N ASP A 105 1.09 13.20 -18.85
CA ASP A 105 1.39 13.83 -17.56
C ASP A 105 0.97 12.96 -16.37
N ARG A 106 -0.07 12.13 -16.51
CA ARG A 106 -0.46 11.13 -15.49
C ARG A 106 0.48 9.93 -15.49
N GLU A 107 0.89 9.45 -16.66
CA GLU A 107 1.89 8.38 -16.76
C GLU A 107 3.23 8.81 -16.14
N ASP A 108 3.69 10.03 -16.42
CA ASP A 108 4.92 10.57 -15.85
C ASP A 108 4.82 10.75 -14.33
N MET A 109 3.67 11.19 -13.82
CA MET A 109 3.40 11.25 -12.38
C MET A 109 3.46 9.87 -11.73
N MET A 110 2.79 8.86 -12.32
CA MET A 110 2.82 7.47 -11.83
C MET A 110 4.25 6.93 -11.77
N ASN A 111 5.06 7.17 -12.80
CA ASN A 111 6.47 6.74 -12.80
C ASN A 111 7.28 7.45 -11.70
N GLY A 112 7.01 8.74 -11.46
CA GLY A 112 7.61 9.49 -10.35
C GLY A 112 7.26 8.92 -8.98
N LEU A 113 6.00 8.51 -8.76
CA LEU A 113 5.55 7.85 -7.53
C LEU A 113 6.27 6.51 -7.32
N ILE A 114 6.38 5.70 -8.37
CA ILE A 114 7.14 4.43 -8.34
C ILE A 114 8.61 4.66 -7.98
N ASP A 115 9.22 5.74 -8.50
CA ASP A 115 10.61 6.08 -8.17
C ASP A 115 10.75 6.55 -6.71
N ASP A 116 9.76 7.25 -6.15
CA ASP A 116 9.73 7.55 -4.72
C ASP A 116 9.64 6.27 -3.88
N HIS A 117 8.82 5.28 -4.28
CA HIS A 117 8.73 3.99 -3.57
C HIS A 117 10.09 3.29 -3.54
N LYS A 118 10.79 3.25 -4.68
CA LYS A 118 12.15 2.68 -4.76
C LYS A 118 13.12 3.43 -3.85
N LYS A 119 13.06 4.75 -3.85
CA LYS A 119 13.90 5.59 -2.98
C LYS A 119 13.59 5.31 -1.50
N ALA A 120 12.33 5.25 -1.10
CA ALA A 120 11.92 4.92 0.25
C ALA A 120 12.45 3.55 0.69
N ARG A 121 12.32 2.51 -0.15
CA ARG A 121 12.88 1.17 0.10
C ARG A 121 14.40 1.21 0.31
N GLN A 122 15.11 1.98 -0.52
CA GLN A 122 16.56 2.16 -0.39
C GLN A 122 16.92 2.80 0.96
N LEU A 123 16.28 3.93 1.31
CA LEU A 123 16.55 4.65 2.55
C LEU A 123 16.26 3.79 3.79
N ILE A 124 15.19 2.99 3.77
CA ILE A 124 14.90 2.03 4.85
C ILE A 124 15.97 0.94 4.96
N GLY A 125 16.49 0.44 3.83
CA GLY A 125 17.61 -0.51 3.82
C GLY A 125 18.93 0.10 4.31
N GLU A 126 19.17 1.37 4.05
CA GLU A 126 20.34 2.11 4.56
C GLU A 126 20.19 2.42 6.06
N LEU A 127 18.99 2.78 6.52
CA LEU A 127 18.68 2.98 7.93
C LEU A 127 18.92 1.70 8.76
N GLU A 128 18.52 0.54 8.23
CA GLU A 128 18.80 -0.75 8.89
C GLU A 128 20.30 -0.98 9.09
N LYS A 129 21.09 -0.77 8.03
CA LYS A 129 22.56 -0.93 8.08
C LYS A 129 23.19 0.07 9.04
N ALA A 130 22.69 1.30 9.09
CA ALA A 130 23.18 2.33 10.01
C ALA A 130 22.89 1.94 11.47
N GLY A 131 21.68 1.44 11.77
CA GLY A 131 21.33 0.92 13.09
C GLY A 131 22.24 -0.22 13.54
N GLN A 132 22.47 -1.21 12.66
CA GLN A 132 23.36 -2.34 12.95
C GLN A 132 24.82 -1.92 13.23
N LYS A 133 25.29 -0.85 12.57
CA LYS A 133 26.65 -0.30 12.76
C LYS A 133 26.74 0.72 13.90
N ASN A 134 25.61 1.03 14.54
CA ASN A 134 25.48 2.11 15.51
C ASN A 134 25.98 3.48 14.96
N ASP A 135 25.69 3.74 13.68
CA ASP A 135 26.04 4.99 12.98
C ASP A 135 24.90 6.00 13.07
N ALA A 136 24.96 6.86 14.10
CA ALA A 136 23.92 7.82 14.42
C ALA A 136 23.76 8.92 13.35
N ASP A 137 24.86 9.32 12.68
CA ASP A 137 24.82 10.38 11.68
C ASP A 137 24.10 9.91 10.42
N THR A 138 24.46 8.72 9.93
CA THR A 138 23.80 8.11 8.78
C THR A 138 22.34 7.80 9.10
N ALA A 139 22.04 7.21 10.27
CA ALA A 139 20.67 6.91 10.67
C ALA A 139 19.80 8.18 10.72
N ALA A 140 20.30 9.26 11.33
CA ALA A 140 19.59 10.53 11.38
C ALA A 140 19.37 11.14 9.98
N GLY A 141 20.35 11.03 9.10
CA GLY A 141 20.25 11.46 7.70
C GLY A 141 19.13 10.72 6.95
N MET A 142 19.10 9.39 7.05
CA MET A 142 18.08 8.56 6.38
C MET A 142 16.68 8.85 6.92
N MET A 143 16.53 8.95 8.24
CA MET A 143 15.24 9.27 8.87
C MET A 143 14.75 10.66 8.43
N LYS A 144 15.64 11.65 8.35
CA LYS A 144 15.32 12.99 7.87
C LYS A 144 14.86 12.94 6.41
N GLU A 145 15.61 12.29 5.53
CA GLU A 145 15.28 12.23 4.10
C GLU A 145 13.94 11.51 3.87
N LEU A 146 13.67 10.41 4.57
CA LEU A 146 12.35 9.77 4.57
C LEU A 146 11.26 10.74 5.03
N SER A 147 11.52 11.52 6.10
CA SER A 147 10.53 12.46 6.63
C SER A 147 10.22 13.63 5.69
N GLU A 148 11.13 13.96 4.78
CA GLU A 148 10.97 14.99 3.75
C GLU A 148 10.35 14.40 2.47
N LEU A 149 10.60 13.12 2.17
CA LEU A 149 10.07 12.44 0.98
C LEU A 149 8.56 12.21 1.05
N TYR A 150 8.07 11.64 2.15
CA TYR A 150 6.68 11.20 2.24
C TYR A 150 5.63 12.32 2.13
N PRO A 151 5.79 13.52 2.73
CA PRO A 151 4.78 14.57 2.61
C PRO A 151 4.48 14.96 1.15
N ASP A 152 5.52 15.17 0.34
CA ASP A 152 5.37 15.52 -1.09
C ASP A 152 4.88 14.34 -1.93
N HIS A 153 5.22 13.12 -1.54
CA HIS A 153 4.72 11.90 -2.18
C HIS A 153 3.22 11.73 -1.94
N ILE A 154 2.79 11.73 -0.68
CA ILE A 154 1.39 11.60 -0.26
C ILE A 154 0.53 12.72 -0.84
N ASP A 155 1.03 13.96 -0.89
CA ASP A 155 0.29 15.08 -1.49
C ASP A 155 0.04 14.88 -2.99
N ARG A 156 1.06 14.43 -3.74
CA ARG A 156 0.90 14.09 -5.16
C ARG A 156 -0.14 13.00 -5.36
N GLU A 157 -0.18 12.00 -4.50
CA GLU A 157 -1.15 10.94 -4.59
C GLU A 157 -2.57 11.39 -4.26
N ASP A 158 -2.76 11.90 -3.04
CA ASP A 158 -4.06 12.28 -2.48
C ASP A 158 -4.74 13.38 -3.30
N ASN A 159 -3.99 14.41 -3.69
CA ASN A 159 -4.55 15.63 -4.25
C ASN A 159 -4.43 15.71 -5.77
N HIS A 160 -3.51 14.97 -6.39
CA HIS A 160 -3.16 15.16 -7.80
C HIS A 160 -3.26 13.90 -8.67
N PHE A 161 -3.14 12.70 -8.07
CA PHE A 161 -3.10 11.46 -8.84
C PHE A 161 -4.37 10.62 -8.68
N PHE A 162 -4.73 10.25 -7.44
CA PHE A 162 -5.76 9.24 -7.19
C PHE A 162 -7.12 9.60 -7.76
N ILE A 163 -7.63 10.81 -7.50
CA ILE A 163 -8.96 11.21 -7.96
C ILE A 163 -9.02 11.25 -9.50
N PRO A 164 -8.09 11.95 -10.21
CA PRO A 164 -8.12 11.98 -11.68
C PRO A 164 -8.04 10.61 -12.36
N VAL A 165 -7.20 9.69 -11.86
CA VAL A 165 -7.04 8.38 -12.53
C VAL A 165 -8.27 7.49 -12.39
N MET A 166 -9.18 7.76 -11.44
CA MET A 166 -10.43 7.01 -11.30
C MET A 166 -11.36 7.15 -12.50
N ASP A 167 -11.27 8.24 -13.27
CA ASP A 167 -12.14 8.46 -14.43
C ASP A 167 -11.83 7.50 -15.59
N HIS A 168 -10.68 6.83 -15.56
CA HIS A 168 -10.28 5.81 -16.54
C HIS A 168 -10.81 4.40 -16.22
N PHE A 169 -11.52 4.25 -15.10
CA PHE A 169 -12.11 3.00 -14.67
C PHE A 169 -13.64 3.07 -14.67
N THR A 170 -14.27 1.99 -15.13
CA THR A 170 -15.70 1.74 -14.93
C THR A 170 -16.01 1.47 -13.46
N ASP A 171 -17.28 1.55 -13.08
CA ASP A 171 -17.68 1.25 -11.69
C ASP A 171 -17.46 -0.23 -11.33
N ASP A 172 -17.60 -1.15 -12.29
CA ASP A 172 -17.29 -2.58 -12.09
C ASP A 172 -15.77 -2.78 -11.87
N GLU A 173 -14.92 -2.09 -12.62
CA GLU A 173 -13.46 -2.16 -12.42
C GLU A 173 -13.05 -1.61 -11.06
N LYS A 174 -13.66 -0.50 -10.63
CA LYS A 174 -13.45 0.08 -9.29
C LYS A 174 -13.91 -0.88 -8.20
N TYR A 175 -15.06 -1.53 -8.38
CA TYR A 175 -15.54 -2.53 -7.44
C TYR A 175 -14.58 -3.72 -7.32
N CYS A 176 -14.15 -4.28 -8.46
CA CYS A 176 -13.17 -5.38 -8.47
C CYS A 176 -11.83 -4.95 -7.83
N MET A 177 -11.40 -3.70 -8.00
CA MET A 177 -10.18 -3.18 -7.39
C MET A 177 -10.27 -3.17 -5.86
N ILE A 178 -11.42 -2.78 -5.30
CA ILE A 178 -11.65 -2.76 -3.85
C ILE A 178 -11.65 -4.19 -3.29
N GLU A 179 -12.27 -5.14 -3.99
CA GLU A 179 -12.23 -6.55 -3.58
C GLU A 179 -10.80 -7.09 -3.60
N GLU A 180 -10.00 -6.73 -4.60
CA GLU A 180 -8.57 -7.10 -4.66
C GLU A 180 -7.77 -6.44 -3.53
N PHE A 181 -7.99 -5.17 -3.19
CA PHE A 181 -7.38 -4.53 -2.02
C PHE A 181 -7.73 -5.27 -0.72
N ASN A 182 -9.01 -5.63 -0.55
CA ASN A 182 -9.47 -6.36 0.62
C ASN A 182 -8.83 -7.77 0.69
N ASP A 183 -8.68 -8.46 -0.43
CA ASP A 183 -7.99 -9.74 -0.51
C ASP A 183 -6.50 -9.63 -0.24
N PHE A 184 -5.88 -8.55 -0.73
CA PHE A 184 -4.49 -8.24 -0.50
C PHE A 184 -4.24 -8.06 1.01
N ASP A 185 -5.07 -7.25 1.69
CA ASP A 185 -4.99 -7.04 3.14
C ASP A 185 -5.16 -8.31 3.95
N ARG A 186 -6.11 -9.17 3.58
CA ARG A 186 -6.35 -10.45 4.27
C ARG A 186 -5.12 -11.36 4.25
N LYS A 187 -4.31 -11.28 3.18
CA LYS A 187 -3.11 -12.12 3.02
C LYS A 187 -1.89 -11.56 3.74
N GLN A 188 -1.80 -10.24 3.93
CA GLN A 188 -0.62 -9.57 4.50
C GLN A 188 -0.11 -10.20 5.80
N ILE A 189 -1.00 -10.55 6.73
CA ILE A 189 -0.58 -11.14 8.01
C ILE A 189 0.00 -12.55 7.84
N HIS A 190 -0.58 -13.33 6.93
CA HIS A 190 -0.10 -14.68 6.62
C HIS A 190 1.24 -14.62 5.89
N ASP A 191 1.39 -13.69 4.95
CA ASP A 191 2.63 -13.50 4.19
C ASP A 191 3.76 -12.99 5.09
N LYS A 192 3.48 -12.05 6.00
CA LYS A 192 4.44 -11.58 7.01
C LYS A 192 4.96 -12.74 7.85
N TYR A 193 4.07 -13.52 8.47
CA TYR A 193 4.52 -14.55 9.40
C TYR A 193 5.07 -15.80 8.72
N ARG A 194 4.68 -16.07 7.46
CA ARG A 194 5.36 -17.07 6.64
C ARG A 194 6.82 -16.66 6.41
N GLN A 195 7.07 -15.41 6.00
CA GLN A 195 8.43 -14.91 5.81
C GLN A 195 9.24 -14.99 7.10
N VAL A 196 8.67 -14.58 8.24
CA VAL A 196 9.35 -14.68 9.54
C VAL A 196 9.73 -16.13 9.88
N ALA A 197 8.84 -17.09 9.64
CA ALA A 197 9.13 -18.50 9.89
C ALA A 197 10.27 -19.00 8.99
N GLU A 198 10.22 -18.68 7.69
CA GLU A 198 11.26 -19.06 6.71
C GLU A 198 12.63 -18.43 7.06
N ASP A 199 12.64 -17.17 7.50
CA ASP A 199 13.87 -16.48 7.92
C ASP A 199 14.46 -17.15 9.18
N MET A 200 13.63 -17.49 10.16
CA MET A 200 14.07 -18.20 11.37
C MET A 200 14.61 -19.60 11.07
N GLU A 201 13.98 -20.35 10.16
CA GLU A 201 14.45 -21.67 9.73
C GLU A 201 15.83 -21.58 9.07
N LYS A 202 16.03 -20.58 8.22
CA LYS A 202 17.31 -20.32 7.58
C LYS A 202 18.39 -19.94 8.60
N GLU A 203 18.10 -19.03 9.52
CA GLU A 203 19.05 -18.63 10.56
C GLU A 203 19.46 -19.79 11.48
N MET A 204 18.55 -20.72 11.78
CA MET A 204 18.88 -21.91 12.56
C MET A 204 19.73 -22.90 11.76
N SER A 205 19.47 -23.03 10.46
CA SER A 205 20.23 -23.89 9.56
C SER A 205 21.65 -23.37 9.34
N ASP A 206 21.84 -22.06 9.20
CA ASP A 206 23.15 -21.42 9.00
C ASP A 206 24.03 -21.43 10.27
N LYS A 207 23.44 -21.69 11.44
CA LYS A 207 24.15 -21.81 12.74
C LYS A 207 24.53 -23.26 13.09
N ALA A 208 24.03 -24.26 12.36
CA ALA A 208 24.28 -25.68 12.58
C ALA A 208 25.50 -26.19 11.80
#